data_AF-A0A6V7NJY7-F1
#
_entry.id   AF-A0A6V7NJY7-F1
#
_cell.length_a   1.000
_cell.length_b   1.000
_cell.length_c   1.000
_cell.angle_alpha   90.00
_cell.angle_beta   90.00
_cell.angle_gamma   90.00
#
_symmetry.space_group_name_H-M   'P 1'
#
loop_
_entity.id
_entity.type
_entity.pdbx_description
1 polymer ?
#
loop_
_entity_poly.entity_id
_entity_poly.type
_entity_poly.pdbx_seq_one_letter_code
_entity_poly.pdbx_strand_id
1 'polypeptide(L)'
;MQVIAGANELAGLVMSAKERDGIRRAILNYIMAFPVALKCHVINGSDVRADLQNLLEEDDLAVVVRSKHRPRCVLDFISQGLQILHFEEHKRDILESKLSCFYEGIGVCEQLIGIPIPLSYTRLTSRFLVLWHLTLPIILWDECNWIVVPATFISAATLFCIEEVGVLIEEPFPMLSLDELCVQLQNNIREAMAMESSVQMRIHAKMKGQSVNGWPSSKNERG
;
A
#
# COMPACT_ATOMS: atom_id res chain seq x y z
N MET A 1 6.68 3.12 4.44
CA MET A 1 6.34 4.55 4.63
C MET A 1 6.33 5.36 3.34
N GLN A 2 7.29 5.20 2.43
CA GLN A 2 7.39 6.05 1.23
C GLN A 2 6.16 5.98 0.30
N VAL A 3 5.55 4.81 0.10
CA VAL A 3 4.37 4.65 -0.77
C VAL A 3 3.13 5.38 -0.21
N ILE A 4 2.86 5.29 1.10
CA ILE A 4 1.72 5.95 1.74
C ILE A 4 1.91 7.48 1.75
N ALA A 5 3.12 7.94 2.10
CA ALA A 5 3.44 9.36 2.07
C ALA A 5 3.34 9.91 0.64
N GLY A 6 3.88 9.19 -0.34
CA GLY A 6 3.77 9.55 -1.75
C GLY A 6 2.32 9.58 -2.24
N ALA A 7 1.48 8.64 -1.82
CA ALA A 7 0.08 8.58 -2.22
C ALA A 7 -0.75 9.71 -1.58
N ASN A 8 -0.46 10.06 -0.33
CA ASN A 8 -1.07 11.22 0.34
C ASN A 8 -0.64 12.54 -0.31
N GLU A 9 0.64 12.71 -0.65
CA GLU A 9 1.12 13.89 -1.37
C GLU A 9 0.49 14.00 -2.77
N LEU A 10 0.44 12.88 -3.49
CA LEU A 10 -0.20 12.78 -4.80
C LEU A 10 -1.69 13.18 -4.71
N ALA A 11 -2.42 12.63 -3.74
CA ALA A 11 -3.80 12.99 -3.47
C ALA A 11 -3.93 14.49 -3.13
N GLY A 12 -3.02 15.04 -2.33
CA GLY A 12 -2.95 16.46 -2.00
C GLY A 12 -2.81 17.37 -3.22
N LEU A 13 -1.92 17.02 -4.15
CA LEU A 13 -1.72 17.76 -5.40
C LEU A 13 -2.96 17.71 -6.30
N VAL A 14 -3.59 16.53 -6.40
CA VAL A 14 -4.85 16.34 -7.16
C VAL A 14 -6.00 17.13 -6.53
N MET A 15 -6.07 17.20 -5.19
CA MET A 15 -7.06 18.02 -4.48
C MET A 15 -6.88 19.52 -4.79
N SER A 16 -5.65 20.01 -4.89
CA SER A 16 -5.38 21.42 -5.23
C SER A 16 -5.74 21.80 -6.68
N ALA A 17 -6.10 20.86 -7.55
CA ALA A 17 -6.45 21.14 -8.94
C ALA A 17 -7.80 21.85 -9.06
N LYS A 18 -7.91 22.79 -10.00
CA LYS A 18 -9.12 23.64 -10.21
C LYS A 18 -10.18 22.98 -11.10
N GLU A 19 -10.12 21.66 -11.29
CA GLU A 19 -10.93 20.91 -12.26
C GLU A 19 -12.25 20.39 -11.68
N ARG A 20 -13.11 19.83 -12.56
CA ARG A 20 -14.40 19.25 -12.15
C ARG A 20 -14.21 18.20 -11.05
N ASP A 21 -15.00 18.35 -9.97
CA ASP A 21 -14.98 17.45 -8.81
C ASP A 21 -15.14 15.96 -9.15
N GLY A 22 -15.85 15.62 -10.23
CA GLY A 22 -16.04 14.24 -10.67
C GLY A 22 -14.72 13.55 -11.07
N ILE A 23 -13.93 14.20 -11.92
CA ILE A 23 -12.65 13.66 -12.41
C ILE A 23 -11.65 13.55 -11.27
N ARG A 24 -11.61 14.58 -10.41
CA ARG A 24 -10.77 14.61 -9.22
C ARG A 24 -11.05 13.43 -8.28
N ARG A 25 -12.34 13.17 -8.01
CA ARG A 25 -12.76 12.01 -7.20
C ARG A 25 -12.39 10.68 -7.85
N ALA A 26 -12.56 10.54 -9.17
CA ALA A 26 -12.16 9.33 -9.88
C ALA A 26 -10.65 9.06 -9.74
N ILE A 27 -9.80 10.08 -9.91
CA ILE A 27 -8.34 9.95 -9.74
C ILE A 27 -7.99 9.57 -8.30
N LEU A 28 -8.62 10.19 -7.30
CA LEU A 28 -8.40 9.86 -5.89
C LEU A 28 -8.81 8.41 -5.58
N ASN A 29 -9.90 7.92 -6.17
CA ASN A 29 -10.31 6.53 -6.07
C ASN A 29 -9.29 5.57 -6.68
N TYR A 30 -8.71 5.92 -7.85
CA TYR A 30 -7.62 5.12 -8.43
C TYR A 30 -6.37 5.11 -7.55
N ILE A 31 -6.00 6.25 -6.94
CA ILE A 31 -4.88 6.34 -6.00
C ILE A 31 -5.11 5.44 -4.77
N MET A 32 -6.35 5.41 -4.25
CA MET A 32 -6.73 4.50 -3.15
C MET A 32 -6.74 3.03 -3.57
N ALA A 33 -7.08 2.74 -4.82
CA ALA A 33 -7.15 1.39 -5.36
C ALA A 33 -5.79 0.79 -5.70
N PHE A 34 -4.80 1.61 -6.03
CA PHE A 34 -3.47 1.15 -6.41
C PHE A 34 -2.82 0.21 -5.37
N PRO A 35 -2.75 0.56 -4.07
CA PRO A 35 -2.15 -0.33 -3.06
C PRO A 35 -2.94 -1.62 -2.86
N VAL A 36 -4.27 -1.57 -3.00
CA VAL A 36 -5.14 -2.75 -2.92
C VAL A 36 -4.85 -3.69 -4.10
N ALA A 37 -4.72 -3.14 -5.31
CA ALA A 37 -4.33 -3.89 -6.50
C ALA A 37 -2.91 -4.47 -6.39
N LEU A 38 -1.98 -3.73 -5.78
CA LEU A 38 -0.62 -4.20 -5.51
C LEU A 38 -0.62 -5.33 -4.47
N LYS A 39 -1.35 -5.18 -3.36
CA LYS A 39 -1.54 -6.22 -2.34
C LYS A 39 -2.02 -7.52 -2.97
N CYS A 40 -3.09 -7.47 -3.76
CA CYS A 40 -3.66 -8.66 -4.42
C CYS A 40 -2.74 -9.25 -5.51
N HIS A 41 -1.80 -8.47 -6.04
CA HIS A 41 -0.80 -8.94 -6.99
C HIS A 41 0.35 -9.68 -6.28
N VAL A 42 0.70 -9.23 -5.09
CA VAL A 42 1.81 -9.76 -4.28
C VAL A 42 1.39 -10.96 -3.45
N ILE A 43 0.16 -10.94 -2.91
CA ILE A 43 -0.41 -12.03 -2.10
C ILE A 43 -1.29 -12.90 -2.99
N ASN A 44 -0.87 -14.16 -3.20
CA ASN A 44 -1.66 -15.15 -3.92
C ASN A 44 -2.89 -15.57 -3.08
N GLY A 45 -4.11 -15.27 -3.56
CA GLY A 45 -5.36 -15.74 -2.95
C GLY A 45 -6.36 -14.65 -2.57
N SER A 46 -6.02 -13.36 -2.70
CA SER A 46 -6.98 -12.26 -2.50
C SER A 46 -7.91 -12.11 -3.69
N ASP A 47 -9.22 -11.94 -3.42
CA ASP A 47 -10.21 -11.65 -4.45
C ASP A 47 -10.13 -10.17 -4.85
N VAL A 48 -9.37 -9.91 -5.91
CA VAL A 48 -9.19 -8.58 -6.52
C VAL A 48 -10.53 -7.89 -6.78
N ARG A 49 -11.56 -8.64 -7.21
CA ARG A 49 -12.86 -8.06 -7.57
C ARG A 49 -13.58 -7.56 -6.33
N ALA A 50 -13.64 -8.39 -5.28
CA ALA A 50 -14.32 -8.04 -4.04
C ALA A 50 -13.69 -6.83 -3.33
N ASP A 51 -12.36 -6.73 -3.36
CA ASP A 51 -11.63 -5.65 -2.69
C ASP A 51 -11.70 -4.32 -3.46
N LEU A 52 -11.81 -4.35 -4.80
CA LEU A 52 -11.81 -3.16 -5.66
C LEU A 52 -13.21 -2.66 -6.05
N GLN A 53 -14.28 -3.46 -5.93
CA GLN A 53 -15.65 -3.08 -6.30
C GLN A 53 -16.17 -1.81 -5.59
N ASN A 54 -15.66 -1.53 -4.39
CA ASN A 54 -16.06 -0.35 -3.62
C ASN A 54 -15.28 0.92 -3.98
N LEU A 55 -14.23 0.79 -4.81
CA LEU A 55 -13.33 1.89 -5.16
C LEU A 55 -13.42 2.27 -6.65
N LEU A 56 -13.57 1.30 -7.56
CA LEU A 56 -13.66 1.53 -9.00
C LEU A 56 -15.09 1.35 -9.53
N GLU A 57 -15.39 2.01 -10.65
CA GLU A 57 -16.58 1.70 -11.45
C GLU A 57 -16.46 0.30 -12.09
N GLU A 58 -17.58 -0.39 -12.32
CA GLU A 58 -17.60 -1.78 -12.81
C GLU A 58 -16.89 -1.93 -14.17
N ASP A 59 -16.96 -0.92 -15.03
CA ASP A 59 -16.30 -0.92 -16.34
C ASP A 59 -14.77 -0.90 -16.21
N ASP A 60 -14.24 -0.02 -15.34
CA ASP A 60 -12.80 0.09 -15.08
C ASP A 60 -12.29 -1.15 -14.34
N LEU A 61 -13.08 -1.67 -13.39
CA LEU A 61 -12.78 -2.89 -12.65
C LEU A 61 -12.63 -4.09 -13.60
N ALA A 62 -13.49 -4.22 -14.60
CA ALA A 62 -13.41 -5.29 -15.59
C ALA A 62 -12.09 -5.23 -16.39
N VAL A 63 -11.62 -4.03 -16.73
CA VAL A 63 -10.34 -3.83 -17.43
C VAL A 63 -9.16 -4.24 -16.53
N VAL A 64 -9.16 -3.79 -15.26
CA VAL A 64 -8.09 -4.10 -14.30
C VAL A 64 -8.02 -5.60 -14.00
N VAL A 65 -9.16 -6.27 -13.79
CA VAL A 65 -9.21 -7.70 -13.49
C VAL A 65 -8.71 -8.55 -14.67
N ARG A 66 -9.01 -8.12 -15.91
CA ARG A 66 -8.55 -8.77 -17.15
C ARG A 66 -7.07 -8.54 -17.44
N SER A 67 -6.47 -7.50 -16.88
CA SER A 67 -5.05 -7.20 -17.08
C SER A 67 -4.14 -8.21 -16.38
N LYS A 68 -3.01 -8.53 -17.03
CA LYS A 68 -1.97 -9.40 -16.46
C LYS A 68 -1.22 -8.71 -15.31
N HIS A 69 -0.92 -7.42 -15.46
CA HIS A 69 -0.25 -6.59 -14.45
C HIS A 69 -1.24 -5.56 -13.90
N ARG A 70 -2.01 -5.98 -12.91
CA ARG A 70 -3.09 -5.21 -12.28
C ARG A 70 -2.65 -3.88 -11.67
N PRO A 71 -1.63 -3.82 -10.79
CA PRO A 71 -1.23 -2.55 -10.18
C PRO A 71 -0.70 -1.55 -11.22
N ARG A 72 0.00 -2.06 -12.25
CA ARG A 72 0.46 -1.24 -13.37
C ARG A 72 -0.70 -0.65 -14.17
N CYS A 73 -1.73 -1.44 -14.44
CA CYS A 73 -2.94 -0.97 -15.12
C CYS A 73 -3.62 0.17 -14.36
N VAL A 74 -3.75 0.05 -13.03
CA VAL A 74 -4.32 1.13 -12.19
C VAL A 74 -3.44 2.38 -12.25
N LEU A 75 -2.12 2.22 -12.25
CA LEU A 75 -1.19 3.34 -12.34
C LEU A 75 -1.26 4.06 -13.71
N ASP A 76 -1.50 3.32 -14.78
CA ASP A 76 -1.73 3.89 -16.12
C ASP A 76 -3.04 4.70 -16.16
N PHE A 77 -4.10 4.26 -15.47
CA PHE A 77 -5.34 5.05 -15.31
C PHE A 77 -5.09 6.35 -14.53
N ILE A 78 -4.29 6.28 -13.46
CA ILE A 78 -3.88 7.48 -12.70
C ILE A 78 -3.12 8.43 -13.63
N SER A 79 -2.13 7.93 -14.39
CA SER A 79 -1.34 8.72 -15.33
C SER A 79 -2.21 9.44 -16.37
N GLN A 80 -3.13 8.73 -17.01
CA GLN A 80 -4.03 9.30 -18.01
C GLN A 80 -4.99 10.32 -17.38
N GLY A 81 -5.55 10.02 -16.20
CA GLY A 81 -6.40 10.96 -15.46
C GLY A 81 -5.67 12.26 -15.13
N LEU A 82 -4.39 12.16 -14.77
CA LEU A 82 -3.54 13.30 -14.47
C LEU A 82 -3.19 14.14 -15.71
N GLN A 83 -3.03 13.54 -16.89
CA GLN A 83 -2.82 14.27 -18.15
C GLN A 83 -4.03 15.10 -18.56
N ILE A 84 -5.24 14.63 -18.22
CA ILE A 84 -6.49 15.37 -18.47
C ILE A 84 -6.57 16.61 -17.56
N LEU A 85 -6.00 16.53 -16.34
CA LEU A 85 -6.00 17.65 -15.40
C LEU A 85 -4.98 18.73 -15.82
N HIS A 86 -5.44 19.98 -15.88
CA HIS A 86 -4.56 21.08 -16.21
C HIS A 86 -3.76 21.54 -14.98
N PHE A 87 -2.49 21.16 -14.92
CA PHE A 87 -1.55 21.56 -13.88
C PHE A 87 -0.51 22.56 -14.40
N GLU A 88 0.08 23.34 -13.50
CA GLU A 88 1.30 24.10 -13.78
C GLU A 88 2.46 23.13 -14.06
N GLU A 89 3.39 23.52 -14.93
CA GLU A 89 4.52 22.68 -15.37
C GLU A 89 5.30 22.09 -14.19
N HIS A 90 5.66 22.93 -13.20
CA HIS A 90 6.32 22.49 -11.97
C HIS A 90 5.53 21.42 -11.18
N LYS A 91 4.19 21.50 -11.16
CA LYS A 91 3.36 20.50 -10.47
C LYS A 91 3.31 19.19 -11.25
N ARG A 92 3.36 19.24 -12.58
CA ARG A 92 3.44 18.06 -13.43
C ARG A 92 4.74 17.29 -13.23
N ASP A 93 5.87 17.99 -13.13
CA ASP A 93 7.16 17.33 -12.91
C ASP A 93 7.21 16.57 -11.57
N ILE A 94 6.68 17.19 -10.50
CA ILE A 94 6.58 16.54 -9.19
C ILE A 94 5.70 15.30 -9.28
N LEU A 95 4.56 15.43 -9.96
CA LEU A 95 3.56 14.39 -10.10
C LEU A 95 4.10 13.18 -10.88
N GLU A 96 4.77 13.42 -12.00
CA GLU A 96 5.42 12.37 -12.79
C GLU A 96 6.55 11.70 -12.00
N SER A 97 7.33 12.46 -11.23
CA SER A 97 8.34 11.91 -10.33
C SER A 97 7.73 10.96 -9.28
N LYS A 98 6.60 11.34 -8.67
CA LYS A 98 5.88 10.47 -7.72
C LYS A 98 5.33 9.21 -8.38
N LEU A 99 4.81 9.35 -9.60
CA LEU A 99 4.34 8.21 -10.38
C LEU A 99 5.48 7.25 -10.72
N SER A 100 6.65 7.77 -11.10
CA SER A 100 7.87 6.96 -11.35
C SER A 100 8.26 6.16 -10.10
N CYS A 101 8.22 6.79 -8.92
CA CYS A 101 8.48 6.11 -7.65
C CYS A 101 7.50 4.95 -7.39
N PHE A 102 6.23 5.07 -7.81
CA PHE A 102 5.28 3.96 -7.71
C PHE A 102 5.59 2.83 -8.69
N TYR A 103 5.97 3.13 -9.95
CA TYR A 103 6.42 2.09 -10.89
C TYR A 103 7.66 1.35 -10.37
N GLU A 104 8.64 2.07 -9.83
CA GLU A 104 9.82 1.48 -9.19
C GLU A 104 9.43 0.60 -8.00
N GLY A 105 8.49 1.05 -7.17
CA GLY A 105 7.97 0.28 -6.05
C GLY A 105 7.32 -1.04 -6.48
N ILE A 106 6.53 -1.03 -7.56
CA ILE A 106 5.97 -2.27 -8.15
C ILE A 106 7.11 -3.20 -8.58
N GLY A 107 8.12 -2.67 -9.27
CA GLY A 107 9.27 -3.45 -9.75
C GLY A 107 10.06 -4.09 -8.61
N VAL A 108 10.27 -3.38 -7.51
CA VAL A 108 10.91 -3.93 -6.30
C VAL A 108 10.08 -5.06 -5.70
N CYS A 109 8.75 -4.90 -5.60
CA CYS A 109 7.87 -5.96 -5.13
C CYS A 109 7.88 -7.18 -6.06
N GLU A 110 7.82 -6.99 -7.39
CA GLU A 110 7.90 -8.07 -8.38
C GLU A 110 9.26 -8.79 -8.31
N GLN A 111 10.36 -8.06 -8.08
CA GLN A 111 11.69 -8.65 -7.93
C GLN A 111 11.81 -9.46 -6.64
N LEU A 112 11.24 -8.98 -5.53
CA LEU A 112 11.19 -9.71 -4.25
C LEU A 112 10.41 -11.03 -4.38
N ILE A 113 9.31 -11.03 -5.14
CA ILE A 113 8.53 -12.25 -5.42
C ILE A 113 9.25 -13.16 -6.45
N GLY A 114 9.93 -12.55 -7.42
CA GLY A 114 10.54 -13.23 -8.56
C GLY A 114 11.86 -13.92 -8.26
N ILE A 115 12.46 -13.67 -7.08
CA ILE A 115 13.66 -14.37 -6.59
C ILE A 115 13.28 -15.23 -5.36
N PRO A 116 12.35 -16.20 -5.50
CA PRO A 116 12.07 -17.10 -4.40
C PRO A 116 13.29 -18.00 -4.17
N ILE A 117 13.68 -18.18 -2.92
CA ILE A 117 14.64 -19.24 -2.56
C ILE A 117 14.04 -20.57 -3.05
N PRO A 118 14.82 -21.42 -3.73
CA PRO A 118 14.29 -22.66 -4.25
C PRO A 118 13.67 -23.48 -3.12
N LEU A 119 12.39 -23.84 -3.22
CA LEU A 119 11.71 -24.69 -2.23
C LEU A 119 12.44 -26.01 -1.95
N SER A 120 13.24 -26.47 -2.92
CA SER A 120 14.14 -27.61 -2.78
C SER A 120 15.19 -27.41 -1.68
N TYR A 121 15.69 -26.20 -1.47
CA TYR A 121 16.67 -25.87 -0.43
C TYR A 121 16.05 -26.07 0.96
N THR A 122 14.94 -25.39 1.24
CA THR A 122 14.20 -25.49 2.50
C THR A 122 13.80 -26.94 2.81
N ARG A 123 13.31 -27.68 1.80
CA ARG A 123 12.96 -29.11 1.96
C ARG A 123 14.18 -29.99 2.23
N LEU A 124 15.33 -29.69 1.62
CA LEU A 124 16.56 -30.46 1.81
C LEU A 124 17.12 -30.24 3.22
N THR A 125 17.17 -28.98 3.67
CA THR A 125 17.64 -28.60 5.02
C THR A 125 16.81 -29.30 6.10
N SER A 126 15.48 -29.30 5.96
CA SER A 126 14.60 -29.94 6.95
C SER A 126 14.80 -31.45 7.01
N ARG A 127 14.90 -32.12 5.84
CA ARG A 127 15.18 -33.55 5.77
C ARG A 127 16.54 -33.90 6.37
N PHE A 128 17.56 -33.07 6.11
CA PHE A 128 18.89 -33.25 6.69
C PHE A 128 18.86 -33.08 8.22
N LEU A 129 18.18 -32.05 8.75
CA LEU A 129 18.03 -31.83 10.19
C LEU A 129 17.31 -32.99 10.90
N VAL A 130 16.27 -33.55 10.28
CA VAL A 130 15.58 -34.75 10.78
C VAL A 130 16.53 -35.94 10.84
N LEU A 131 17.24 -36.23 9.74
CA LEU A 131 18.19 -37.35 9.69
C LEU A 131 19.33 -37.18 10.69
N TRP A 132 19.84 -35.95 10.85
CA TRP A 132 20.89 -35.62 11.82
C TRP A 132 20.44 -35.87 13.26
N HIS A 133 19.25 -35.41 13.65
CA HIS A 133 18.73 -35.62 15.01
C HIS A 133 18.29 -37.06 15.27
N LEU A 134 17.95 -37.85 14.24
CA LEU A 134 17.70 -39.28 14.40
C LEU A 134 18.99 -40.08 14.66
N THR A 135 20.12 -39.67 14.09
CA THR A 135 21.41 -40.36 14.28
C THR A 135 22.16 -39.90 15.53
N LEU A 136 21.97 -38.64 15.96
CA LEU A 136 22.62 -38.05 17.15
C LEU A 136 22.48 -38.89 18.44
N PRO A 137 21.28 -39.34 18.86
CA PRO A 137 21.13 -40.10 20.11
C PRO A 137 21.81 -41.48 20.05
N ILE A 138 21.92 -42.09 18.86
CA ILE A 138 22.59 -43.38 18.67
C ILE A 138 24.09 -43.22 18.90
N ILE A 139 24.68 -42.13 18.40
CA ILE A 139 26.12 -41.86 18.49
C ILE A 139 26.53 -41.43 19.91
N LEU A 140 25.72 -40.60 20.57
CA LEU A 140 26.04 -40.07 21.91
C LEU A 140 25.63 -40.98 23.07
N TRP A 141 25.02 -42.14 22.80
CA TRP A 141 24.51 -43.04 23.83
C TRP A 141 25.59 -43.49 24.82
N ASP A 142 26.77 -43.86 24.32
CA ASP A 142 27.86 -44.41 25.14
C ASP A 142 28.44 -43.40 26.14
N GLU A 143 28.47 -42.10 25.78
CA GLU A 143 29.03 -41.04 26.63
C GLU A 143 28.00 -40.45 27.60
N CYS A 144 26.76 -40.21 27.12
CA CYS A 144 25.77 -39.42 27.86
C CYS A 144 24.62 -40.25 28.48
N ASN A 145 24.51 -41.54 28.14
CA ASN A 145 23.44 -42.43 28.59
C ASN A 145 22.05 -41.75 28.46
N TRP A 146 21.23 -41.78 29.51
CA TRP A 146 19.87 -41.23 29.52
C TRP A 146 19.77 -39.71 29.34
N ILE A 147 20.86 -38.95 29.57
CA ILE A 147 20.88 -37.49 29.40
C ILE A 147 20.82 -37.12 27.90
N VAL A 148 21.19 -38.04 27.00
CA VAL A 148 21.15 -37.79 25.56
C VAL A 148 19.75 -37.49 25.05
N VAL A 149 18.71 -38.09 25.64
CA VAL A 149 17.32 -37.93 25.21
C VAL A 149 16.82 -36.49 25.42
N PRO A 150 16.84 -35.91 26.64
CA PRO A 150 16.46 -34.51 26.82
C PRO A 150 17.40 -33.53 26.10
N ALA A 151 18.70 -33.83 26.01
CA ALA A 151 19.65 -32.96 25.32
C ALA A 151 19.39 -32.87 23.80
N THR A 152 19.17 -34.03 23.15
CA THR A 152 18.82 -34.08 21.72
C THR A 152 17.46 -33.46 21.44
N PHE A 153 16.50 -33.62 22.35
CA PHE A 153 15.19 -32.97 22.23
C PHE A 153 15.29 -31.44 22.28
N ILE A 154 16.04 -30.88 23.25
CA ILE A 154 16.26 -29.43 23.36
C ILE A 154 16.99 -28.88 22.12
N SER A 155 18.02 -29.61 21.65
CA SER A 155 18.74 -29.26 20.41
C SER A 155 17.82 -29.25 19.20
N ALA A 156 17.01 -30.30 19.04
CA ALA A 156 16.05 -30.42 17.94
C ALA A 156 15.04 -29.27 17.99
N ALA A 157 14.43 -29.02 19.15
CA ALA A 157 13.47 -27.94 19.33
C ALA A 157 14.07 -26.58 18.96
N THR A 158 15.32 -26.32 19.35
CA THR A 158 16.01 -25.06 19.03
C THR A 158 16.29 -24.93 17.53
N LEU A 159 16.83 -25.97 16.90
CA LEU A 159 17.22 -25.92 15.48
C LEU A 159 16.02 -25.93 14.54
N PHE A 160 14.96 -26.68 14.85
CA PHE A 160 13.71 -26.64 14.09
C PHE A 160 12.98 -25.30 14.26
N CYS A 161 13.04 -24.68 15.45
CA CYS A 161 12.51 -23.33 15.66
C CYS A 161 13.25 -22.30 14.77
N ILE A 162 14.57 -22.38 14.68
CA ILE A 162 15.36 -21.51 13.79
C ILE A 162 15.00 -21.76 12.32
N GLU A 163 14.84 -23.02 11.92
CA GLU A 163 14.41 -23.36 10.56
C GLU A 163 13.03 -22.79 10.23
N GLU A 164 12.06 -22.93 11.14
CA GLU A 164 10.71 -22.38 10.97
C GLU A 164 10.74 -20.86 10.83
N VAL A 165 11.47 -20.16 11.70
CA VAL A 165 11.67 -18.70 11.58
C VAL A 165 12.33 -18.33 10.26
N GLY A 166 13.27 -19.14 9.78
CA GLY A 166 13.88 -18.99 8.46
C GLY A 166 12.81 -18.97 7.35
N VAL A 167 11.94 -19.97 7.33
CA VAL A 167 10.83 -20.06 6.35
C VAL A 167 9.90 -18.85 6.44
N LEU A 168 9.58 -18.37 7.65
CA LEU A 168 8.75 -17.17 7.81
C LEU A 168 9.41 -15.91 7.22
N ILE A 169 10.73 -15.78 7.33
CA ILE A 169 11.47 -14.64 6.76
C ILE A 169 11.55 -14.73 5.23
N GLU A 170 11.53 -15.94 4.66
CA GLU A 170 11.49 -16.16 3.21
C GLU A 170 10.18 -15.67 2.57
N GLU A 171 9.07 -15.67 3.32
CA GLU A 171 7.75 -15.20 2.88
C GLU A 171 7.28 -13.94 3.64
N PRO A 172 7.83 -12.75 3.37
CA PRO A 172 7.57 -11.56 4.18
C PRO A 172 6.17 -10.98 3.99
N PHE A 173 5.56 -11.13 2.81
CA PHE A 173 4.34 -10.40 2.46
C PHE A 173 3.07 -10.85 3.20
N PRO A 174 2.80 -12.15 3.40
CA PRO A 174 1.66 -12.58 4.21
C PRO A 174 1.72 -12.13 5.68
N MET A 175 2.92 -11.90 6.22
CA MET A 175 3.12 -11.44 7.59
C MET A 175 2.95 -9.92 7.75
N LEU A 176 3.13 -9.15 6.68
CA LEU A 176 2.96 -7.71 6.70
C LEU A 176 1.47 -7.33 6.79
N SER A 177 1.13 -6.34 7.62
CA SER A 177 -0.23 -5.80 7.74
C SER A 177 -0.62 -4.90 6.55
N LEU A 178 -0.48 -5.41 5.32
CA LEU A 178 -0.79 -4.67 4.09
C LEU A 178 -2.25 -4.20 4.04
N ASP A 179 -3.19 -4.97 4.61
CA ASP A 179 -4.59 -4.57 4.74
C ASP A 179 -4.75 -3.31 5.60
N GLU A 180 -4.09 -3.27 6.76
CA GLU A 180 -4.12 -2.11 7.66
C GLU A 180 -3.52 -0.88 6.98
N LEU A 181 -2.41 -1.05 6.24
CA LEU A 181 -1.80 0.03 5.48
C LEU A 181 -2.71 0.56 4.36
N CYS A 182 -3.44 -0.33 3.67
CA CYS A 182 -4.41 0.06 2.64
C CYS A 182 -5.57 0.83 3.27
N VAL A 183 -6.15 0.32 4.37
CA VAL A 183 -7.25 0.98 5.10
C VAL A 183 -6.80 2.33 5.64
N GLN A 184 -5.60 2.42 6.21
CA GLN A 184 -5.03 3.67 6.71
C GLN A 184 -4.89 4.71 5.60
N LEU A 185 -4.39 4.33 4.42
CA LEU A 185 -4.30 5.25 3.29
C LEU A 185 -5.69 5.71 2.82
N GLN A 186 -6.65 4.78 2.68
CA GLN A 186 -8.01 5.12 2.29
C GLN A 186 -8.67 6.10 3.26
N ASN A 187 -8.50 5.88 4.56
CA ASN A 187 -9.00 6.77 5.60
C ASN A 187 -8.34 8.15 5.51
N ASN A 188 -7.01 8.22 5.38
CA ASN A 188 -6.28 9.49 5.25
C ASN A 188 -6.78 10.32 4.05
N ILE A 189 -6.93 9.69 2.88
CA ILE A 189 -7.39 10.39 1.67
C ILE A 189 -8.85 10.83 1.84
N ARG A 190 -9.73 9.96 2.37
CA ARG A 190 -11.15 10.29 2.60
C ARG A 190 -11.32 11.42 3.61
N GLU A 191 -10.55 11.41 4.69
CA GLU A 191 -10.52 12.48 5.70
C GLU A 191 -10.03 13.79 5.08
N ALA A 192 -8.99 13.75 4.25
CA ALA A 192 -8.49 14.94 3.57
C ALA A 192 -9.54 15.54 2.61
N MET A 193 -10.26 14.70 1.86
CA MET A 193 -11.37 15.14 1.00
C MET A 193 -12.52 15.76 1.81
N ALA A 194 -12.90 15.15 2.94
CA ALA A 194 -13.95 15.67 3.81
C ALA A 194 -13.55 17.01 4.46
N MET A 195 -12.30 17.12 4.88
CA MET A 195 -11.74 18.35 5.45
C MET A 195 -11.72 19.49 4.43
N GLU A 196 -11.29 19.23 3.19
CA GLU A 196 -11.26 20.25 2.13
C GLU A 196 -12.66 20.82 1.88
N SER A 197 -13.68 19.97 1.73
CA SER A 197 -15.07 20.42 1.52
C SER A 197 -15.59 21.29 2.68
N SER A 198 -15.24 20.93 3.92
CA SER A 198 -15.61 21.68 5.14
C SER A 198 -14.91 23.03 5.22
N VAL A 199 -13.61 23.08 4.86
CA VAL A 199 -12.82 24.32 4.82
C VAL A 199 -13.33 25.25 3.72
N GLN A 200 -13.58 24.75 2.52
CA GLN A 200 -14.15 25.53 1.42
C GLN A 200 -15.51 26.12 1.79
N MET A 201 -16.41 25.34 2.40
CA MET A 201 -17.70 25.84 2.89
C MET A 201 -17.54 26.96 3.92
N ARG A 202 -16.62 26.80 4.88
CA ARG A 202 -16.36 27.81 5.92
C ARG A 202 -15.73 29.09 5.35
N ILE A 203 -14.78 28.98 4.43
CA ILE A 203 -14.16 30.13 3.76
C ILE A 203 -15.22 30.87 2.94
N HIS A 204 -16.01 30.16 2.14
CA HIS A 204 -17.07 30.77 1.35
C HIS A 204 -18.15 31.44 2.21
N ALA A 205 -18.52 30.84 3.35
CA ALA A 205 -19.43 31.43 4.33
C ALA A 205 -18.85 32.72 4.97
N LYS A 206 -17.56 32.72 5.34
CA LYS A 206 -16.88 33.93 5.85
C LYS A 206 -16.83 35.04 4.79
N MET A 207 -16.50 34.72 3.54
CA MET A 207 -16.48 35.69 2.44
C MET A 207 -17.86 36.28 2.17
N LYS A 208 -18.93 35.47 2.25
CA LYS A 208 -20.31 35.95 2.07
C LYS A 208 -20.82 36.79 3.25
N GLY A 209 -20.43 36.45 4.48
CA GLY A 209 -20.76 37.23 5.69
C GLY A 209 -20.02 38.56 5.78
N GLN A 210 -18.79 38.64 5.27
CA GLN A 210 -17.99 39.86 5.27
C GLN A 210 -18.49 40.91 4.26
N SER A 211 -19.22 40.48 3.22
CA SER A 211 -19.88 41.39 2.26
C SER A 211 -21.12 42.09 2.81
N VAL A 212 -21.74 41.60 3.89
CA VAL A 212 -23.00 42.17 4.43
C VAL A 212 -22.73 43.25 5.49
N ASN A 213 -21.54 43.30 6.08
CA ASN A 213 -21.22 44.24 7.16
C ASN A 213 -20.46 45.50 6.68
N GLY A 214 -20.70 45.94 5.44
CA GLY A 214 -20.20 47.21 4.93
C GLY A 214 -20.74 48.40 5.75
N TRP A 215 -19.84 49.06 6.48
CA TRP A 215 -20.04 50.21 7.37
C TRP A 215 -20.98 51.30 6.78
N PRO A 216 -21.89 51.91 7.57
CA PRO A 216 -22.71 53.03 7.10
C PRO A 216 -21.82 54.25 6.80
N SER A 217 -21.93 54.77 5.59
CA SER A 217 -21.31 56.03 5.16
C SER A 217 -21.82 57.18 6.04
N SER A 218 -20.98 57.72 6.91
CA SER A 218 -21.26 58.99 7.59
C SER A 218 -21.27 60.10 6.53
N LYS A 219 -22.46 60.61 6.25
CA LYS A 219 -22.65 61.82 5.44
C LYS A 219 -22.07 63.00 6.21
N ASN A 220 -21.17 63.69 5.52
CA ASN A 220 -20.63 65.01 5.80
C ASN A 220 -21.79 66.04 5.87
N GLU A 221 -22.15 66.49 7.07
CA GLU A 221 -23.02 67.66 7.25
C GLU A 221 -22.17 68.93 7.20
N ARG A 222 -22.35 69.67 6.10
CA ARG A 222 -22.00 71.10 6.00
C ARG A 222 -23.05 71.89 6.77
N GLY A 223 -22.58 72.71 7.71
CA GLY A 223 -23.32 73.79 8.38
C GLY A 223 -22.32 74.78 8.92
#